data_AF-A0A350KPB3-F1
#
_entry.id   AF-A0A350KPB3-F1
#
_cell.length_a   1.000
_cell.length_b   1.000
_cell.length_c   1.000
_cell.angle_alpha   90.00
_cell.angle_beta   90.00
_cell.angle_gamma   90.00
#
_symmetry.space_group_name_H-M   'P 1'
#
loop_
_entity.id
_entity.type
_entity.pdbx_description
1 polymer ?
#
loop_
_entity_poly.entity_id
_entity_poly.type
_entity_poly.pdbx_seq_one_letter_code
_entity_poly.pdbx_strand_id
1 'polypeptide(L)'
;MSLPFSYPIACKTGGYNELLDESGEIRPHWRAFFDALGENGREKLAACSEQVARLMNADVPAAAARPVVHGVIPFILSDGDFQALSAGLVQRARL
;
A
#
# COMPACT_ATOMS: atom_id res chain seq x y z
N MET A 1 16.15 -4.46 7.74
CA MET A 1 15.40 -3.67 8.74
C MET A 1 14.28 -4.55 9.24
N SER A 2 14.26 -4.94 10.51
CA SER A 2 13.22 -5.85 11.03
C SER A 2 11.94 -5.05 11.37
N LEU A 3 10.77 -5.58 11.03
CA LEU A 3 9.50 -4.92 11.35
C LEU A 3 9.32 -4.88 12.88
N PRO A 4 8.83 -3.76 13.46
CA PRO A 4 8.64 -3.63 14.91
C PRO A 4 7.41 -4.40 15.44
N PHE A 5 6.76 -5.20 14.59
CA PHE A 5 5.60 -6.03 14.93
C PHE A 5 5.68 -7.36 14.16
N SER A 6 5.10 -8.41 14.74
CA SER A 6 5.00 -9.70 14.06
C SER A 6 4.03 -9.59 12.89
N TYR A 7 4.55 -9.65 11.66
CA TYR A 7 3.75 -9.68 10.44
C TYR A 7 3.88 -11.06 9.80
N PRO A 8 2.75 -11.72 9.45
CA PRO A 8 2.80 -13.09 8.97
C PRO A 8 3.48 -13.16 7.60
N ILE A 9 4.58 -13.90 7.50
CA ILE A 9 5.30 -14.15 6.23
C ILE A 9 4.36 -14.79 5.20
N ALA A 10 3.52 -15.73 5.66
CA ALA A 10 2.46 -16.33 4.87
C ALA A 10 1.09 -15.90 5.37
N CYS A 11 0.24 -15.39 4.48
CA CYS A 11 -1.18 -15.23 4.79
C CYS A 11 -1.76 -16.61 5.11
N LYS A 12 -2.51 -16.74 6.22
CA LYS A 12 -3.14 -18.01 6.64
C LYS A 12 -4.05 -18.63 5.57
N THR A 13 -4.51 -17.82 4.62
CA THR A 13 -5.33 -18.21 3.48
C THR A 13 -4.52 -18.71 2.28
N GLY A 14 -3.19 -18.76 2.36
CA GLY A 14 -2.30 -19.03 1.23
C GLY A 14 -2.10 -17.83 0.29
N GLY A 15 -2.55 -16.63 0.70
CA GLY A 15 -2.40 -15.41 -0.08
C GLY A 15 -0.94 -14.97 -0.19
N TYR A 16 -0.61 -14.33 -1.32
CA TYR A 16 0.68 -13.69 -1.54
C TYR A 16 0.86 -12.51 -0.58
N ASN A 17 2.05 -12.42 0.04
CA ASN A 17 2.39 -11.31 0.89
C ASN A 17 3.07 -10.21 0.07
N GLU A 18 2.39 -9.07 -0.05
CA GLU A 18 2.88 -7.92 -0.82
C GLU A 18 4.04 -7.18 -0.15
N LEU A 19 4.20 -7.32 1.17
CA LEU A 19 5.24 -6.64 1.94
C LEU A 19 6.49 -7.49 2.11
N LEU A 20 6.31 -8.76 2.46
CA LEU A 20 7.39 -9.69 2.77
C LEU A 20 7.59 -10.71 1.66
N ASP A 21 8.84 -11.04 1.38
CA ASP A 21 9.20 -12.17 0.53
C ASP A 21 9.13 -13.51 1.28
N GLU A 22 9.42 -14.60 0.56
CA GLU A 22 9.42 -15.96 1.10
C GLU A 22 10.45 -16.19 2.21
N SER A 23 11.50 -15.35 2.26
CA SER A 23 12.52 -15.38 3.31
C SER A 23 12.09 -14.55 4.54
N GLY A 24 10.95 -13.84 4.46
CA GLY A 24 10.47 -12.95 5.50
C GLY A 24 11.11 -11.56 5.47
N GLU A 25 11.83 -11.22 4.40
CA GLU A 25 12.46 -9.91 4.24
C GLU A 25 11.53 -8.93 3.52
N ILE A 26 11.69 -7.63 3.80
CA ILE A 26 10.92 -6.58 3.13
C ILE A 26 11.29 -6.55 1.64
N ARG A 27 10.27 -6.67 0.78
CA ARG A 27 10.44 -6.65 -0.67
C ARG A 27 11.09 -5.34 -1.14
N PRO A 28 11.93 -5.36 -2.20
CA PRO A 28 12.72 -4.20 -2.62
C PRO A 28 11.91 -2.92 -2.83
N HIS A 29 10.73 -3.00 -3.47
CA HIS A 29 9.90 -1.84 -3.78
C HIS A 29 9.30 -1.16 -2.54
N TRP A 30 9.24 -1.85 -1.39
CA TRP A 30 8.78 -1.27 -0.12
C TRP A 30 9.88 -0.55 0.66
N ARG A 31 11.17 -0.79 0.35
CA ARG A 31 12.30 -0.27 1.16
C ARG A 31 12.28 1.25 1.27
N ALA A 32 12.14 1.94 0.14
CA ALA A 32 12.11 3.41 0.11
C ALA A 32 11.00 3.99 1.00
N PHE A 33 9.84 3.32 1.09
CA PHE A 33 8.76 3.74 1.97
C PHE A 33 9.12 3.56 3.45
N PHE A 34 9.70 2.41 3.83
CA PHE A 34 10.08 2.18 5.22
C PHE A 34 11.30 2.99 5.67
N ASP A 35 12.24 3.27 4.77
CA ASP A 35 13.37 4.16 5.02
C ASP A 35 12.85 5.57 5.31
N ALA A 36 11.98 6.11 4.43
CA ALA A 36 11.35 7.41 4.64
C ALA A 36 10.52 7.45 5.93
N LEU A 37 9.77 6.38 6.24
CA LEU A 37 9.00 6.28 7.47
C LEU A 37 9.89 6.26 8.72
N GLY A 38 11.02 5.56 8.64
CA GLY A 38 12.02 5.49 9.71
C GLY A 38 12.64 6.85 10.00
N GLU A 39 13.03 7.58 8.96
CA GLU A 39 13.60 8.94 9.07
C GLU A 39 12.58 9.95 9.62
N ASN A 40 11.32 9.81 9.23
CA ASN A 40 10.27 10.78 9.55
C ASN A 40 9.57 10.52 10.89
N GLY A 41 9.79 9.36 11.49
CA GLY A 41 9.17 8.94 12.75
C GLY A 41 7.75 8.43 12.56
N ARG A 42 7.45 7.28 13.19
CA ARG A 42 6.12 6.62 13.15
C ARG A 42 4.98 7.52 13.63
N GLU A 43 5.30 8.50 14.47
CA GLU A 43 4.33 9.44 15.06
C GLU A 43 3.62 10.28 13.98
N LYS A 44 4.29 10.53 12.84
CA LYS A 44 3.70 11.24 11.71
C LYS A 44 2.58 10.46 11.02
N LEU A 45 2.49 9.13 11.18
CA LEU A 45 1.41 8.34 10.59
C LEU A 45 0.03 8.77 11.07
N ALA A 46 -0.10 9.18 12.34
CA ALA A 46 -1.35 9.70 12.88
C ALA A 46 -1.77 11.00 12.17
N ALA A 47 -0.82 11.93 12.01
CA ALA A 47 -1.04 13.18 11.29
C ALA A 47 -1.37 12.93 9.80
N CYS A 48 -0.66 12.01 9.14
CA CYS A 48 -0.96 11.59 7.77
C CYS A 48 -2.38 10.99 7.68
N SER A 49 -2.80 10.18 8.65
CA SER A 49 -4.15 9.60 8.70
C SER A 49 -5.23 10.67 8.75
N GLU A 50 -5.06 11.68 9.62
CA GLU A 50 -6.00 12.80 9.71
C GLU A 50 -6.01 13.63 8.43
N GLN A 51 -4.86 13.81 7.79
CA GLN A 51 -4.76 14.56 6.55
C GLN A 51 -5.42 13.81 5.39
N VAL A 52 -5.21 12.51 5.27
CA VAL A 52 -5.89 11.66 4.27
C VAL A 52 -7.41 11.71 4.47
N ALA A 53 -7.89 11.56 5.71
CA ALA A 53 -9.31 11.66 6.01
C ALA A 53 -9.89 13.03 5.61
N ARG A 54 -9.17 14.13 5.88
CA ARG A 54 -9.59 15.49 5.48
C ARG A 54 -9.65 15.67 3.97
N LEU A 55 -8.59 15.30 3.25
CA LEU A 55 -8.51 15.49 1.80
C LEU A 55 -9.53 14.64 1.06
N MET A 56 -9.68 13.37 1.43
CA MET A 56 -10.63 12.48 0.74
C MET A 56 -12.09 12.85 1.00
N ASN A 57 -12.43 13.37 2.19
CA ASN A 57 -13.78 13.90 2.44
C ASN A 57 -14.08 15.17 1.62
N ALA A 58 -13.06 15.90 1.15
CA ALA A 58 -13.24 17.05 0.27
C ALA A 58 -13.44 16.64 -1.20
N ASP A 59 -12.81 15.53 -1.63
CA ASP A 59 -12.82 15.07 -3.03
C ASP A 59 -13.96 14.07 -3.35
N VAL A 60 -14.56 13.41 -2.36
CA VAL A 60 -15.68 12.47 -2.58
C VAL A 60 -17.01 13.24 -2.59
N PRO A 61 -17.80 13.19 -3.69
CA PRO A 61 -19.12 13.83 -3.74
C PRO A 61 -20.01 13.31 -2.60
N ALA A 62 -20.75 14.21 -1.94
CA ALA A 62 -21.65 13.92 -0.82
C ALA A 62 -22.74 12.85 -1.08
N ALA A 63 -22.83 12.33 -2.31
CA ALA A 63 -23.77 11.29 -2.72
C ALA A 63 -23.37 9.86 -2.30
N ALA A 64 -22.18 9.64 -1.72
CA ALA A 64 -21.82 8.34 -1.17
C ALA A 64 -22.59 8.10 0.14
N ALA A 65 -23.56 7.18 0.13
CA ALA A 65 -24.38 6.80 1.28
C ALA A 65 -23.59 6.20 2.48
N ARG A 66 -22.27 6.02 2.34
CA ARG A 66 -21.35 5.55 3.39
C ARG A 66 -20.02 6.30 3.32
N PRO A 67 -19.40 6.58 4.49
CA PRO A 67 -18.02 7.07 4.53
C PRO A 67 -17.09 6.08 3.84
N VAL A 68 -16.27 6.56 2.92
CA VAL A 68 -15.21 5.76 2.28
C VAL A 68 -14.03 5.69 3.25
N VAL A 69 -13.62 4.47 3.61
CA VAL A 69 -12.44 4.26 4.46
C VAL A 69 -11.20 4.23 3.56
N HIS A 70 -10.27 5.15 3.81
CA HIS A 70 -9.02 5.24 3.06
C HIS A 70 -7.86 4.70 3.89
N GLY A 71 -7.02 3.88 3.26
CA GLY A 71 -5.75 3.44 3.85
C GLY A 71 -4.74 4.59 3.85
N VAL A 72 -3.96 4.69 4.93
CA VAL A 72 -2.85 5.65 5.06
C VAL A 72 -1.59 5.13 4.37
N ILE A 73 -1.42 3.80 4.36
CA ILE A 73 -0.31 3.13 3.70
C ILE A 73 -0.71 2.93 2.23
N PRO A 74 0.11 3.39 1.27
CA PRO A 74 -0.16 3.18 -0.15
C PRO A 74 -0.05 1.70 -0.51
N PHE A 75 -0.69 1.30 -1.60
CA PHE A 75 -0.42 0.01 -2.24
C PHE A 75 0.71 0.19 -3.26
N ILE A 76 1.92 -0.27 -2.92
CA ILE A 76 3.11 -0.06 -3.75
C ILE A 76 3.29 -1.26 -4.68
N LEU A 77 3.45 -0.98 -5.98
CA LEU A 77 3.83 -1.96 -6.99
C LEU A 77 5.27 -1.70 -7.42
N SER A 78 5.99 -2.76 -7.80
CA SER A 78 7.25 -2.58 -8.51
C SER A 78 7.00 -2.08 -9.94
N ASP A 79 8.01 -1.43 -10.52
CA ASP A 79 7.93 -0.98 -11.92
C ASP A 79 7.65 -2.14 -12.88
N GLY A 80 8.25 -3.31 -12.62
CA GLY A 80 8.05 -4.52 -13.42
C GLY A 80 6.62 -5.03 -13.35
N ASP A 81 6.04 -5.09 -12.15
CA ASP A 81 4.66 -5.54 -11.96
C ASP A 81 3.67 -4.58 -12.63
N PHE A 82 3.89 -3.27 -12.47
CA PHE A 82 3.03 -2.27 -13.09
C PHE A 82 3.08 -2.34 -14.62
N GLN A 83 4.27 -2.51 -15.21
CA GLN A 83 4.41 -2.66 -16.66
C GLN A 83 3.67 -3.88 -17.19
N ALA A 84 3.80 -5.03 -16.50
CA ALA A 84 3.10 -6.26 -16.89
C ALA A 84 1.57 -6.10 -16.81
N LEU A 85 1.07 -5.53 -15.71
CA LEU A 85 -0.35 -5.25 -15.51
C LEU A 85 -0.89 -4.29 -16.58
N SER A 86 -0.18 -3.19 -16.82
CA SER A 86 -0.55 -2.18 -17.82
C SER A 86 -0.66 -2.78 -19.22
N ALA A 87 0.36 -3.54 -19.64
CA ALA A 87 0.35 -4.20 -20.94
C ALA A 87 -0.83 -5.18 -21.09
N GLY A 88 -1.09 -6.00 -20.06
CA GLY A 88 -2.20 -6.94 -20.04
C GLY A 88 -3.57 -6.26 -20.09
N LEU A 89 -3.74 -5.15 -19.35
CA LEU A 89 -4.99 -4.37 -19.38
C LEU A 89 -5.23 -3.74 -20.75
N VAL A 90 -4.19 -3.16 -21.37
CA VAL A 90 -4.28 -2.59 -22.73
C VAL A 90 -4.63 -3.67 -23.76
N GLN A 91 -4.01 -4.85 -23.66
CA GLN A 91 -4.33 -5.99 -24.53
C GLN A 91 -5.79 -6.40 -24.36
N ARG A 92 -6.24 -6.61 -23.11
CA ARG A 92 -7.61 -7.04 -22.81
C ARG A 92 -8.66 -6.06 -23.30
N ALA A 93 -8.38 -4.76 -23.27
CA ALA A 93 -9.31 -3.75 -23.76
C ALA A 93 -9.48 -3.75 -25.29
N ARG A 94 -8.60 -4.44 -26.03
CA ARG A 94 -8.60 -4.51 -27.49
C ARG A 94 -9.11 -5.83 -28.06
N LEU A 95 -9.25 -6.86 -27.21
CA LEU A 95 -9.84 -8.15 -27.55
C LEU A 95 -11.36 -8.12 -27.30
#